data_AF-A0A699WT64-F1
#
_entry.id   AF-A0A699WT64-F1
#
_cell.length_a   1.000
_cell.length_b   1.000
_cell.length_c   1.000
_cell.angle_alpha   90.00
_cell.angle_beta   90.00
_cell.angle_gamma   90.00
#
_symmetry.space_group_name_H-M   'P 1'
#
loop_
_entity.id
_entity.type
_entity.pdbx_description
1 polymer ?
#
loop_
_entity_poly.entity_id
_entity_poly.type
_entity_poly.pdbx_seq_one_letter_code
_entity_poly.pdbx_strand_id
1 'polypeptide(L)' 'MTGNLKLLINFVWKFLGTVRFGNDHVSAILGFGDLQWGNILITSVYFVEGLGHNLFSIGQFCDSDLEVTF' A
#
# COMPACT_ATOMS: atom_id res chain seq x y z
N MET A 1 6.19 2.06 10.46
CA MET A 1 5.60 3.30 9.91
C MET A 1 4.14 3.40 10.38
N THR A 2 3.50 4.53 10.20
CA THR A 2 2.02 4.65 10.16
C THR A 2 1.70 4.91 8.69
N GLY A 3 0.47 4.67 8.21
CA GLY A 3 0.04 5.10 6.88
C GLY A 3 0.21 6.61 6.74
N ASN A 4 1.43 7.05 6.42
CA ASN A 4 1.83 8.43 6.41
C ASN A 4 1.86 8.83 4.95
N LEU A 5 0.78 9.50 4.54
CA LEU A 5 0.62 10.07 3.21
C LEU A 5 1.86 10.87 2.75
N LYS A 6 2.62 11.47 3.68
CA LYS A 6 3.84 12.22 3.37
C LYS A 6 4.98 11.37 2.79
N LEU A 7 4.91 10.05 2.92
CA LEU A 7 5.89 9.13 2.35
C LEU A 7 5.57 8.79 0.89
N LEU A 8 4.33 8.98 0.46
CA LEU A 8 3.92 8.72 -0.91
C LEU A 8 4.18 9.96 -1.77
N ILE A 9 4.91 9.77 -2.86
CA ILE A 9 5.07 10.74 -3.93
C ILE A 9 4.07 10.42 -5.05
N ASN A 10 3.77 11.40 -5.91
CA ASN A 10 2.78 11.24 -6.99
C ASN A 10 1.42 10.71 -6.53
N PHE A 11 1.02 11.03 -5.29
CA PHE A 11 -0.21 10.48 -4.72
C PHE A 11 -1.45 10.97 -5.46
N VAL A 12 -2.28 10.01 -5.88
CA VAL A 12 -3.60 10.26 -6.48
C VAL A 12 -4.67 9.87 -5.47
N TRP A 13 -5.39 10.88 -4.99
CA TRP A 13 -6.56 10.66 -4.13
C TRP A 13 -7.74 10.18 -4.97
N LYS A 14 -8.16 8.93 -4.75
CA LYS A 14 -9.31 8.32 -5.42
C LYS A 14 -9.82 7.16 -4.58
N PHE A 15 -11.11 7.19 -4.24
CA PHE A 15 -11.76 6.04 -3.64
C PHE A 15 -11.76 4.87 -4.63
N LEU A 16 -11.16 3.75 -4.23
CA LEU A 16 -10.96 2.56 -5.08
C LEU A 16 -11.76 1.36 -4.58
N GLY A 17 -12.21 1.38 -3.33
CA GLY A 17 -13.01 0.31 -2.73
C GLY A 17 -12.70 0.15 -1.26
N THR A 18 -13.03 -1.02 -0.73
CA THR A 18 -12.75 -1.39 0.66
C THR A 18 -11.98 -2.70 0.71
N VAL A 19 -11.15 -2.85 1.74
CA VAL A 19 -10.47 -4.10 2.08
C VAL A 19 -11.07 -4.64 3.37
N ARG A 20 -11.37 -5.94 3.41
CA ARG A 20 -11.77 -6.66 4.61
C ARG A 20 -10.59 -7.47 5.12
N PHE A 21 -10.20 -7.23 6.36
CA PHE A 21 -9.14 -7.98 7.04
C PHE A 21 -9.67 -9.31 7.58
N GLY A 22 -8.75 -10.23 7.90
CA GLY A 22 -9.10 -11.53 8.48
C GLY A 22 -9.75 -11.45 9.86
N ASN A 23 -9.76 -10.28 10.51
CA ASN A 23 -10.48 -10.00 11.75
C ASN A 23 -11.83 -9.29 11.51
N ASP A 24 -12.37 -9.34 10.29
CA ASP A 24 -13.62 -8.70 9.85
C ASP A 24 -13.64 -7.17 9.89
N HIS A 25 -12.52 -6.53 10.22
CA HIS A 25 -12.39 -5.09 10.05
C HIS A 25 -12.44 -4.71 8.57
N VAL A 26 -13.14 -3.63 8.24
CA VAL A 26 -13.24 -3.11 6.87
C VAL A 26 -12.67 -1.70 6.82
N SER A 27 -11.78 -1.45 5.86
CA SER A 27 -11.13 -0.15 5.67
C SER A 27 -11.24 0.31 4.22
N ALA A 28 -11.29 1.62 4.01
CA ALA A 28 -11.38 2.22 2.68
C ALA A 28 -10.01 2.38 2.02
N ILE A 29 -9.90 2.06 0.73
CA ILE A 29 -8.74 2.37 -0.10
C ILE A 29 -8.99 3.75 -0.71
N LEU A 30 -8.19 4.74 -0.32
CA LEU A 30 -8.43 6.16 -0.67
C LEU A 30 -7.52 6.71 -1.76
N GLY A 31 -6.59 5.91 -2.26
CA GLY A 31 -5.76 6.31 -3.39
C GLY A 31 -4.53 5.43 -3.53
N PHE A 32 -3.63 5.85 -4.40
CA PHE A 32 -2.32 5.23 -4.59
C PHE A 32 -1.27 6.27 -4.91
N GLY A 33 -0.01 5.94 -4.64
CA GLY A 33 1.14 6.76 -5.00
C GLY A 33 2.39 5.89 -5.06
N ASP A 34 3.54 6.51 -5.28
CA ASP A 34 4.80 5.81 -5.31
C ASP A 34 5.55 6.04 -3.99
N LEU A 35 6.32 5.05 -3.54
CA LEU A 35 7.23 5.19 -2.42
C LEU A 35 8.66 5.16 -2.95
N GLN A 36 9.45 6.17 -2.60
CA GLN A 36 10.88 6.18 -2.89
C GLN A 36 11.67 6.00 -1.58
N TRP A 37 12.56 5.02 -1.56
CA TRP A 37 13.49 4.79 -0.46
C TRP A 37 14.92 4.67 -1.03
N GLY A 38 15.68 5.76 -0.96
CA GLY A 38 16.99 5.84 -1.61
C GLY A 38 16.86 5.64 -3.13
N ASN A 39 17.52 4.60 -3.65
CA ASN A 39 17.49 4.24 -5.07
C ASN A 39 16.33 3.29 -5.44
N ILE A 40 15.52 2.86 -4.46
CA ILE A 40 14.41 1.93 -4.68
C ILE A 40 13.13 2.75 -4.88
N LEU A 41 12.42 2.49 -5.98
CA LEU A 41 11.11 3.05 -6.29
C LEU A 41 10.07 1.93 -6.28
N ILE A 42 9.06 2.06 -5.42
CA ILE A 42 7.90 1.16 -5.37
C ILE A 42 6.72 1.94 -5.92
N THR A 43 6.26 1.59 -7.11
CA THR A 43 5.14 2.28 -7.75
C THR A 43 3.79 1.68 -7.35
N SER A 44 2.72 2.48 -7.42
CA SER A 44 1.33 2.00 -7.20
C SER A 44 1.05 1.41 -5.81
N VAL A 45 1.61 2.03 -4.77
CA VAL A 45 1.32 1.72 -3.37
C VAL A 45 -0.06 2.28 -3.00
N TYR A 46 -0.97 1.40 -2.58
CA TYR A 46 -2.30 1.79 -2.13
C TYR A 46 -2.31 2.38 -0.72
N PHE A 47 -3.01 3.50 -0.54
CA PHE A 47 -3.26 4.09 0.76
C PHE A 47 -4.63 3.62 1.28
N VAL A 48 -4.62 3.04 2.49
CA VAL A 48 -5.81 2.51 3.16
C VAL A 48 -6.05 3.28 4.45
N GLU A 49 -7.24 3.84 4.59
CA GLU A 49 -7.65 4.63 5.76
C GLU A 49 -7.95 3.75 6.96
N GLY A 50 -7.62 4.22 8.17
CA GLY A 50 -7.96 3.51 9.41
C GLY A 50 -7.01 2.36 9.77
N LEU A 51 -6.00 2.08 8.95
CA LEU A 51 -4.91 1.17 9.31
C LEU A 51 -4.02 1.81 10.40
N GLY A 52 -4.16 1.34 11.65
CA GLY A 52 -3.34 1.78 12.78
C GLY A 52 -1.85 1.38 12.70
N HIS A 53 -1.53 0.34 11.91
CA HIS A 53 -0.17 -0.13 11.64
C HIS A 53 -0.03 -0.47 10.15
N ASN A 54 1.11 -0.17 9.51
CA ASN A 54 1.25 -0.40 8.06
C ASN A 54 1.24 -1.89 7.74
N LEU A 55 0.43 -2.25 6.77
CA LEU A 55 0.83 -3.25 5.80
C LEU A 55 1.57 -2.52 4.66
N PHE A 56 2.89 -2.58 4.67
CA PHE A 56 3.56 -2.94 3.42
C PHE A 56 3.62 -4.45 3.43
N SER A 57 2.62 -5.13 2.86
CA SER A 57 2.77 -6.56 2.64
C SER A 57 3.64 -6.76 1.42
N ILE A 58 4.95 -6.83 1.65
CA ILE A 58 5.88 -7.50 0.72
C ILE A 58 5.41 -8.95 0.47
N GLY A 59 4.64 -9.54 1.40
CA GLY A 59 4.07 -10.89 1.27
C GLY A 59 2.90 -11.02 0.29
N GLN A 60 2.35 -9.94 -0.27
CA GLN A 60 1.35 -10.02 -1.36
C GLN A 60 1.98 -10.07 -2.76
N PHE A 61 3.30 -10.04 -2.86
CA PHE A 61 4.02 -10.31 -4.12
C PHE A 61 4.12 -11.81 -4.47
N CYS A 62 3.54 -12.70 -3.67
CA CYS A 62 3.46 -14.13 -3.98
C CYS A 62 2.01 -14.51 -4.33
N ASP A 63 1.62 -14.27 -5.58
CA ASP A 63 0.61 -15.07 -6.30
C ASP A 63 0.57 -14.80 -7.83
N SER A 64 1.65 -14.26 -8.40
CA SER A 64 1.69 -13.93 -9.83
C SER A 64 3.09 -14.05 -10.45
N ASP A 65 3.78 -15.20 -10.33
CA ASP A 65 5.03 -15.55 -11.07
C ASP A 65 6.07 -14.42 -11.31
N LEU A 66 6.14 -13.43 -10.43
CA LEU A 66 7.01 -12.27 -10.58
C LEU A 66 8.21 -12.48 -9.68
N GLU A 67 9.35 -12.74 -10.31
CA GLU A 67 10.63 -12.96 -9.64
C GLU A 67 11.03 -11.70 -8.86
N VAL A 68 11.12 -11.84 -7.54
CA VAL A 68 11.68 -10.82 -6.64
C VAL A 68 13.14 -11.17 -6.43
N THR A 69 14.04 -10.53 -7.16
CA THR A 69 15.49 -10.61 -6.90
C THR A 69 15.93 -9.44 -6.01
N PHE A 70 16.76 -9.78 -5.02
CA PHE A 70 17.38 -8.90 -4.01
C PHE A 70 18.39 -7.92 -4.60
#